data_AF-A0A5X7JGH3-F1
#
_entry.id   AF-A0A5X7JGH3-F1
#
_cell.length_a   1.000
_cell.length_b   1.000
_cell.length_c   1.000
_cell.angle_alpha   90.00
_cell.angle_beta   90.00
_cell.angle_gamma   90.00
#
_symmetry.space_group_name_H-M   'P 1'
#
loop_
_entity.id
_entity.type
_entity.pdbx_description
1 polymer ?
#
loop_
_entity_poly.entity_id
_entity_poly.type
_entity_poly.pdbx_seq_one_letter_code
_entity_poly.pdbx_strand_id
1 'polypeptide(L)' 'MTAIKGKRKPQRNVLYLPTEVRVEVEKIAIEISFKRGRRISDSGFVQYLIKKYKSQAMKELIHGADIP' A
#
# COMPACT_ATOMS: atom_id res chain seq x y z
N MET A 1 -18.23 6.70 32.97
CA MET A 1 -16.94 7.29 32.57
C MET A 1 -16.66 6.91 31.12
N THR A 2 -16.92 7.80 30.18
CA THR A 2 -16.80 7.52 28.74
C THR A 2 -15.38 7.83 28.29
N ALA A 3 -14.56 6.80 28.07
CA ALA A 3 -13.19 6.98 27.62
C ALA A 3 -13.17 7.61 26.22
N ILE A 4 -12.64 8.84 26.14
CA ILE A 4 -12.36 9.51 24.87
C ILE A 4 -11.26 8.69 24.20
N LYS A 5 -11.63 7.89 23.19
CA LYS A 5 -10.71 7.07 22.40
C LYS A 5 -9.77 8.01 21.64
N GLY A 6 -8.64 8.37 22.27
CA GLY A 6 -7.62 9.21 21.66
C GLY A 6 -7.26 8.68 20.27
N LYS A 7 -7.33 9.54 19.26
CA LYS A 7 -6.95 9.19 17.88
C LYS A 7 -5.49 8.73 17.92
N ARG A 8 -5.25 7.42 17.86
CA ARG A 8 -3.89 6.85 17.80
C ARG A 8 -3.17 7.54 16.64
N LYS A 9 -1.99 8.11 16.92
CA LYS A 9 -1.15 8.69 15.87
C LYS A 9 -0.94 7.62 14.79
N PRO A 10 -1.05 7.96 13.50
CA PRO A 10 -0.79 7.01 12.45
C PRO A 10 0.64 6.50 12.58
N GLN A 11 0.78 5.19 12.79
CA GLN A 11 2.08 4.55 12.90
C GLN A 11 2.76 4.62 11.53
N ARG A 12 3.95 5.21 11.48
CA ARG A 12 4.78 5.21 10.27
C ARG A 12 5.64 3.95 10.31
N ASN A 13 5.47 3.13 9.28
CA ASN A 13 6.31 1.96 9.06
C ASN A 13 7.21 2.23 7.85
N VAL A 14 8.45 1.77 7.92
CA VAL A 14 9.38 1.77 6.80
C VAL A 14 9.36 0.38 6.18
N LEU A 15 9.13 0.31 4.87
CA LEU A 15 9.18 -0.93 4.10
C LEU A 15 10.37 -0.83 3.14
N TYR A 16 11.21 -1.87 3.13
CA TYR A 16 12.29 -1.99 2.16
C TYR A 16 11.77 -2.70 0.92
N LEU A 17 11.98 -2.08 -0.23
CA LEU A 17 11.65 -2.63 -1.55
C LEU A 17 12.93 -2.65 -2.40
N PRO A 18 13.09 -3.66 -3.28
CA PRO A 18 14.09 -3.60 -4.35
C PRO A 18 13.94 -2.32 -5.16
N THR A 19 15.05 -1.84 -5.73
CA THR A 19 15.08 -0.56 -6.44
C THR A 19 14.11 -0.55 -7.61
N GLU A 20 14.04 -1.65 -8.35
CA GLU A 20 13.17 -1.82 -9.52
C GLU A 20 11.70 -1.69 -9.12
N VAL A 21 11.29 -2.39 -8.05
CA VAL A 21 9.92 -2.34 -7.51
C VAL A 21 9.57 -0.94 -7.01
N ARG A 22 10.50 -0.25 -6.35
CA ARG A 22 10.29 1.13 -5.89
C ARG A 22 10.05 2.09 -7.07
N VAL A 23 10.86 1.98 -8.12
CA VAL A 23 10.72 2.81 -9.33
C VAL A 23 9.38 2.54 -10.02
N GLU A 24 8.93 1.30 -10.03
CA GLU A 24 7.64 0.93 -10.62
C GLU A 24 6.46 1.49 -9.83
N VAL A 25 6.51 1.41 -8.50
CA VAL A 25 5.53 2.05 -7.60
C VAL A 25 5.43 3.55 -7.85
N GLU A 26 6.56 4.25 -7.99
CA GLU A 26 6.60 5.68 -8.26
C GLU A 26 5.98 6.02 -9.63
N LYS A 27 6.35 5.28 -10.69
CA LYS A 27 5.79 5.46 -12.04
C LYS A 27 4.27 5.31 -12.04
N ILE A 28 3.76 4.26 -11.40
CA ILE A 28 2.31 4.01 -11.33
C ILE A 28 1.61 5.12 -10.53
N ALA A 29 2.17 5.55 -9.41
CA ALA A 29 1.60 6.63 -8.59
C ALA A 29 1.53 7.96 -9.37
N ILE A 30 2.55 8.28 -10.17
CA ILE A 30 2.57 9.44 -11.08
C ILE A 30 1.46 9.31 -12.12
N GLU A 31 1.36 8.17 -12.79
CA GLU A 31 0.37 7.94 -13.85
C GLU A 31 -1.07 8.04 -13.33
N ILE A 32 -1.35 7.43 -12.17
CA ILE A 32 -2.65 7.55 -11.49
C ILE A 32 -2.94 9.02 -11.17
N SER A 33 -1.94 9.74 -10.64
CA SER A 33 -2.11 11.15 -10.27
C SER A 33 -2.48 12.01 -11.48
N PHE A 34 -1.81 11.78 -12.61
CA PHE A 34 -2.07 12.46 -13.87
C PHE A 34 -3.47 12.16 -14.40
N LYS A 35 -3.82 10.87 -14.56
CA LYS A 35 -5.12 10.43 -15.09
C LYS A 35 -6.30 10.86 -14.23
N ARG A 36 -6.11 10.93 -12.90
CA ARG A 36 -7.15 11.32 -11.95
C ARG A 36 -7.26 12.84 -11.78
N GLY A 37 -6.27 13.61 -12.22
CA GLY A 37 -6.17 15.04 -11.91
C GLY A 37 -5.96 15.33 -10.41
N ARG A 38 -5.54 14.32 -9.63
CA ARG A 38 -5.35 14.43 -8.18
C ARG A 38 -4.19 13.57 -7.73
N ARG A 39 -3.23 14.20 -7.02
CA ARG A 39 -2.03 13.52 -6.50
C ARG A 39 -2.38 12.39 -5.52
N ILE A 40 -1.75 11.23 -5.72
CA ILE A 40 -1.62 10.15 -4.74
C ILE A 40 -0.14 10.03 -4.34
N SER A 41 0.14 9.69 -3.08
CA SER A 41 1.50 9.36 -2.64
C SER A 41 1.77 7.88 -2.88
N ASP A 42 3.05 7.51 -3.01
CA ASP A 42 3.49 6.10 -3.12
C ASP A 42 2.96 5.28 -1.95
N SER A 43 3.05 5.81 -0.73
CA SER A 43 2.48 5.20 0.47
C SER A 43 0.96 5.03 0.39
N GLY A 44 0.26 5.97 -0.26
CA GLY A 44 -1.18 5.89 -0.49
C GLY A 44 -1.54 4.80 -1.49
N PHE A 45 -0.74 4.65 -2.55
CA PHE A 45 -0.88 3.57 -3.53
C PHE A 45 -0.61 2.20 -2.89
N VAL A 46 0.49 2.03 -2.15
CA VAL A 46 0.80 0.78 -1.42
C VAL A 46 -0.31 0.44 -0.41
N GLN A 47 -0.82 1.43 0.33
CA GLN A 47 -1.95 1.21 1.24
C GLN A 47 -3.23 0.78 0.51
N TYR A 48 -3.48 1.32 -0.69
CA TYR A 48 -4.59 0.88 -1.53
C TYR A 48 -4.43 -0.60 -1.90
N LEU A 49 -3.25 -1.01 -2.37
CA LEU A 49 -2.97 -2.40 -2.73
C LEU A 49 -3.20 -3.35 -1.54
N ILE A 50 -2.65 -3.03 -0.37
CA ILE A 50 -2.85 -3.83 0.85
C ILE A 50 -4.34 -3.93 1.18
N LYS A 51 -5.06 -2.80 1.22
CA LYS A 51 -6.49 -2.82 1.60
C LYS A 51 -7.35 -3.57 0.59
N LYS A 52 -7.04 -3.47 -0.70
CA LYS A 52 -7.84 -4.02 -1.78
C LYS A 52 -7.57 -5.51 -2.00
N TYR A 53 -6.31 -5.95 -1.90
CA TYR A 53 -5.88 -7.28 -2.34
C TYR A 53 -5.34 -8.19 -1.23
N LYS A 54 -5.21 -7.72 0.03
CA LYS A 54 -4.64 -8.55 1.11
C LYS A 54 -5.26 -9.94 1.24
N SER A 55 -6.59 -10.05 1.15
CA SER A 55 -7.27 -11.33 1.37
C SER A 55 -6.97 -12.32 0.26
N GLN A 56 -6.91 -11.82 -0.99
CA GLN A 56 -6.55 -12.63 -2.14
C GLN A 56 -5.08 -13.04 -2.08
N ALA A 57 -4.17 -12.10 -1.84
CA ALA A 57 -2.75 -12.38 -1.72
C ALA A 57 -2.45 -13.37 -0.59
N MET A 58 -3.09 -13.22 0.58
CA MET A 58 -2.96 -14.18 1.68
C MET A 58 -3.45 -15.56 1.27
N LYS A 59 -4.59 -15.67 0.58
CA LYS A 59 -5.08 -16.95 0.10
C LYS A 59 -4.09 -17.58 -0.87
N GLU A 60 -3.65 -16.86 -1.89
CA GLU A 60 -2.75 -17.40 -2.91
C GLU A 60 -1.41 -17.85 -2.31
N LEU A 61 -0.77 -17.00 -1.50
CA LEU A 61 0.52 -17.31 -0.88
C LEU A 61 0.43 -18.47 0.14
N ILE A 62 -0.65 -18.58 0.91
CA ILE A 62 -0.85 -19.71 1.84
C ILE A 62 -1.00 -21.03 1.08
N HIS A 63 -1.58 -21.01 -0.13
CA HIS A 63 -1.78 -22.20 -0.96
C HIS A 63 -0.58 -22.46 -1.90
N GLY A 64 0.57 -21.86 -1.65
CA GLY A 64 1.81 -22.16 -2.38
C GLY A 64 1.92 -21.49 -3.75
N ALA A 65 1.22 -20.37 -3.98
CA ALA A 65 1.63 -19.47 -5.06
C ALA A 65 2.98 -18.87 -4.67
N ASP A 66 4.06 -19.38 -5.25
CA ASP A 66 5.38 -18.79 -5.04
C ASP A 66 5.44 -17.41 -5.71
N ILE A 67 6.22 -16.51 -5.09
CA ILE A 67 6.57 -15.23 -5.69
C ILE A 67 7.62 -15.54 -6.76
N PRO A 68 7.40 -15.16 -8.05
CA PRO A 68 8.36 -15.42 -9.11
C PRO A 68 9.75 -14.81 -8.84
#